data_AF-A0A850QMR4-F1
#
_entry.id   AF-A0A850QMR4-F1
#
_cell.length_a   1.000
_cell.length_b   1.000
_cell.length_c   1.000
_cell.angle_alpha   90.00
_cell.angle_beta   90.00
_cell.angle_gamma   90.00
#
_symmetry.space_group_name_H-M   'P 1'
#
loop_
_entity.id
_entity.type
_entity.pdbx_description
1 polymer ?
#
loop_
_entity_poly.entity_id
_entity_poly.type
_entity_poly.pdbx_seq_one_letter_code
_entity_poly.pdbx_strand_id
1 'polypeptide(L)'
;MTILGIELRRPTYWEFTSAVVFGVAIWSALVILGWSSETRIGAGANLAAIVFGCVSNAIGIEVKKGGRHLAVNVLGCILVLALYHAISALF
;
A
#
# COMPACT_ATOMS: atom_id res chain seq x y z
N MET A 1 -3.42 -19.26 -1.76
CA MET A 1 -4.44 -19.01 -0.72
C MET A 1 -5.53 -18.16 -1.33
N THR A 2 -6.81 -18.40 -1.06
CA THR A 2 -7.90 -17.60 -1.64
C THR A 2 -8.50 -16.68 -0.58
N ILE A 3 -8.50 -15.36 -0.83
CA ILE A 3 -9.24 -14.38 -0.01
C ILE A 3 -10.28 -13.74 -0.89
N LEU A 4 -11.55 -13.78 -0.48
CA LEU A 4 -12.66 -13.19 -1.24
C LEU A 4 -12.62 -13.62 -2.72
N GLY A 5 -12.30 -14.91 -2.95
CA GLY A 5 -12.14 -15.57 -4.25
C GLY A 5 -11.01 -15.05 -5.16
N ILE A 6 -10.10 -14.22 -4.64
CA ILE A 6 -8.85 -13.84 -5.33
C ILE A 6 -7.79 -14.87 -4.94
N GLU A 7 -7.13 -15.46 -5.94
CA GLU A 7 -5.97 -16.29 -5.70
C GLU A 7 -4.77 -15.42 -5.31
N LEU A 8 -4.42 -15.46 -4.03
CA LEU A 8 -3.21 -14.85 -3.52
C LEU A 8 -2.02 -15.75 -3.82
N ARG A 9 -1.00 -15.09 -4.32
CA ARG A 9 0.32 -15.66 -4.58
C ARG A 9 1.23 -15.29 -3.43
N ARG A 10 2.10 -16.21 -3.02
CA ARG A 10 3.20 -15.87 -2.11
C ARG A 10 4.26 -15.12 -2.91
N PRO A 11 4.53 -13.82 -2.63
CA PRO A 11 5.60 -13.11 -3.31
C PRO A 11 6.96 -13.71 -2.91
N THR A 12 7.91 -13.67 -3.84
CA THR A 12 9.32 -13.92 -3.50
C THR A 12 9.91 -12.72 -2.77
N TYR A 13 11.01 -12.93 -2.04
CA TYR A 13 11.69 -11.86 -1.30
C TYR A 13 12.09 -10.68 -2.20
N TRP A 14 12.57 -10.96 -3.42
CA TRP A 14 12.97 -9.94 -4.38
C TRP A 14 11.79 -9.13 -4.91
N GLU A 15 10.65 -9.77 -5.17
CA GLU A 15 9.45 -9.09 -5.62
C GLU A 15 8.87 -8.18 -4.53
N PHE A 16 8.88 -8.65 -3.28
CA PHE A 16 8.46 -7.84 -2.15
C PHE A 16 9.38 -6.64 -1.94
N THR A 17 10.69 -6.86 -1.91
CA THR A 17 11.69 -5.80 -1.68
C THR A 17 11.64 -4.75 -2.78
N SER A 18 11.59 -5.17 -4.05
CA SER A 18 11.47 -4.24 -5.17
C SER A 18 10.17 -3.44 -5.11
N ALA A 19 9.02 -4.07 -4.79
CA ALA A 19 7.75 -3.36 -4.63
C ALA A 19 7.80 -2.29 -3.53
N VAL A 20 8.45 -2.59 -2.40
CA VAL A 20 8.64 -1.61 -1.30
C VAL A 20 9.55 -0.47 -1.77
N VAL A 21 10.68 -0.77 -2.40
CA VAL A 21 11.61 0.25 -2.93
C VAL A 21 10.90 1.17 -3.94
N PHE A 22 10.10 0.61 -4.85
CA PHE A 22 9.29 1.39 -5.78
C PHE A 22 8.26 2.25 -5.07
N GLY A 23 7.55 1.72 -4.07
CA GLY A 23 6.58 2.50 -3.29
C GLY A 23 7.22 3.70 -2.59
N VAL A 24 8.40 3.50 -1.99
CA VAL A 24 9.17 4.59 -1.37
C VAL A 24 9.67 5.59 -2.41
N ALA A 25 10.15 5.13 -3.57
CA ALA A 25 10.58 6.02 -4.66
C ALA A 25 9.44 6.89 -5.20
N ILE A 26 8.24 6.31 -5.37
CA ILE A 26 7.04 7.03 -5.79
C ILE A 26 6.65 8.08 -4.74
N TRP A 27 6.64 7.71 -3.46
CA TRP A 27 6.34 8.67 -2.39
C TRP A 27 7.34 9.82 -2.37
N SER A 28 8.65 9.53 -2.47
CA SER A 28 9.69 10.56 -2.53
C SER A 28 9.51 11.49 -3.73
N ALA A 29 9.13 10.95 -4.90
CA ALA A 29 8.82 11.76 -6.08
C ALA A 29 7.60 12.67 -5.84
N LEU A 30 6.55 12.18 -5.20
CA LEU A 30 5.37 12.99 -4.83
C LEU A 30 5.73 14.12 -3.86
N VAL A 31 6.60 13.84 -2.87
CA VAL A 31 7.09 14.86 -1.94
C VAL A 31 7.88 15.96 -2.68
N ILE A 32 8.76 15.60 -3.61
CA ILE A 32 9.50 16.57 -4.43
C ILE A 32 8.56 17.42 -5.29
N LEU A 33 7.46 16.84 -5.78
CA LEU A 33 6.43 17.53 -6.54
C LEU A 33 5.49 18.40 -5.67
N GLY A 34 5.72 18.46 -4.35
CA GLY A 34 4.91 19.24 -3.41
C GLY A 34 3.61 18.54 -2.97
N TRP A 35 3.40 17.28 -3.37
CA TRP A 35 2.26 16.47 -2.97
C TRP A 35 2.53 15.77 -1.64
N SER A 36 2.83 16.56 -0.60
CA SER A 36 3.01 16.06 0.76
C SER A 36 1.89 16.53 1.67
N SER A 37 1.47 15.70 2.61
CA SER A 37 0.56 16.15 3.67
C SER A 37 1.29 17.13 4.58
N GLU A 38 0.63 18.21 4.97
CA GLU A 38 1.18 19.22 5.90
C GLU A 38 1.48 18.63 7.29
N THR A 39 0.87 17.49 7.63
CA THR A 39 1.10 16.83 8.93
C THR A 39 2.05 15.64 8.78
N ARG A 40 2.96 15.50 9.75
CA ARG A 40 3.91 14.37 9.83
C ARG A 40 3.20 13.01 9.84
N ILE A 41 2.06 12.92 10.52
CA ILE A 41 1.21 11.73 10.58
C ILE A 41 0.60 11.45 9.20
N GLY A 42 0.05 12.46 8.53
CA GLY A 42 -0.50 12.31 7.17
C GLY A 42 0.55 11.91 6.13
N ALA A 43 1.78 12.41 6.26
CA ALA A 43 2.88 12.06 5.35
C ALA A 43 3.28 10.58 5.48
N GLY A 44 3.35 10.07 6.71
CA GLY A 44 3.64 8.65 6.97
C GLY A 44 2.49 7.72 6.57
N ALA A 45 1.24 8.14 6.81
CA ALA A 45 0.05 7.41 6.38
C ALA A 45 0.00 7.27 4.84
N ASN A 46 0.32 8.34 4.11
CA ASN A 46 0.41 8.31 2.65
C ASN A 46 1.50 7.36 2.14
N LEU A 47 2.68 7.36 2.77
CA LEU A 47 3.75 6.42 2.44
C LEU A 47 3.30 4.97 2.64
N ALA A 48 2.67 4.68 3.78
CA ALA A 48 2.20 3.33 4.11
C ALA A 48 1.16 2.83 3.08
N ALA A 49 0.23 3.69 2.67
CA ALA A 49 -0.78 3.34 1.66
C ALA A 49 -0.16 3.10 0.28
N ILE A 50 0.79 3.92 -0.16
CA ILE A 50 1.48 3.76 -1.45
C ILE A 50 2.28 2.45 -1.48
N VAL A 51 3.06 2.19 -0.42
CA VAL A 51 3.84 0.94 -0.30
C VAL A 51 2.92 -0.26 -0.31
N PHE A 52 1.79 -0.22 0.41
CA PHE A 52 0.82 -1.31 0.37
C PHE A 52 0.25 -1.54 -1.03
N GLY A 53 -0.08 -0.48 -1.77
CA GLY A 53 -0.55 -0.57 -3.15
C GLY A 53 0.48 -1.19 -4.12
N CYS A 54 1.78 -0.94 -3.92
CA CYS A 54 2.84 -1.59 -4.69
C CYS A 54 3.00 -3.07 -4.31
N VAL A 55 2.94 -3.37 -3.02
CA VAL A 55 3.07 -4.73 -2.48
C VAL A 55 1.87 -5.61 -2.82
N SER A 56 0.66 -5.04 -2.87
CA SER A 56 -0.56 -5.80 -3.14
C SER A 56 -0.52 -6.49 -4.51
N ASN A 57 0.09 -5.85 -5.51
CA ASN A 57 0.36 -6.44 -6.82
C ASN A 57 1.29 -7.68 -6.72
N ALA A 58 2.32 -7.63 -5.88
CA ALA A 58 3.24 -8.76 -5.67
C ALA A 58 2.55 -9.96 -4.99
N ILE A 59 1.52 -9.71 -4.18
CA ILE A 59 0.72 -10.75 -3.49
C ILE A 59 -0.41 -11.27 -4.42
N GLY A 60 -0.56 -10.73 -5.64
CA GLY A 60 -1.57 -11.16 -6.61
C GLY A 60 -2.89 -10.38 -6.56
N ILE A 61 -2.96 -9.31 -5.75
CA ILE A 61 -4.08 -8.35 -5.74
C ILE A 61 -3.86 -7.36 -6.89
N GLU A 62 -4.03 -7.84 -8.11
CA GLU A 62 -3.82 -7.02 -9.31
C GLU A 62 -5.08 -6.22 -9.63
N VAL A 63 -5.03 -4.89 -9.49
CA VAL A 63 -6.15 -4.00 -9.82
C VAL A 63 -6.64 -4.17 -11.26
N LYS A 64 -5.75 -4.59 -12.17
CA LYS A 64 -6.07 -4.87 -13.59
C LYS A 64 -6.95 -6.12 -13.79
N LYS A 65 -7.03 -7.03 -12.81
CA LYS A 65 -7.82 -8.28 -12.90
C LYS A 65 -9.32 -8.08 -12.61
N GLY A 66 -9.76 -6.85 -12.30
CA GLY A 66 -11.17 -6.48 -12.21
C GLY A 66 -11.56 -5.78 -10.91
N GLY A 67 -12.80 -5.28 -10.86
CA GLY A 67 -13.30 -4.44 -9.76
C GLY A 67 -13.21 -5.08 -8.37
N ARG A 68 -13.24 -6.41 -8.26
CA ARG A 68 -13.08 -7.11 -6.98
C ARG A 68 -11.66 -7.00 -6.42
N HIS A 69 -10.64 -7.03 -7.28
CA HIS A 69 -9.25 -6.80 -6.87
C HIS A 69 -9.02 -5.34 -6.48
N LEU A 70 -9.65 -4.40 -7.19
CA LEU A 70 -9.65 -2.98 -6.80
C LEU A 70 -10.27 -2.80 -5.41
N ALA A 71 -11.44 -3.37 -5.15
CA ALA A 71 -12.11 -3.27 -3.86
C ALA A 71 -11.25 -3.84 -2.71
N VAL A 72 -10.64 -5.00 -2.92
CA VAL A 72 -9.74 -5.61 -1.90
C VAL A 72 -8.49 -4.76 -1.67
N ASN A 73 -7.91 -4.17 -2.73
CA ASN A 73 -6.78 -3.26 -2.58
C ASN A 73 -7.16 -2.00 -1.80
N VAL A 74 -8.31 -1.40 -2.11
CA VAL A 74 -8.83 -0.22 -1.40
C VAL A 74 -9.11 -0.54 0.07
N LEU A 75 -9.76 -1.67 0.36
CA LEU A 75 -9.99 -2.13 1.73
C LEU A 75 -8.67 -2.32 2.48
N GLY A 76 -7.66 -2.90 1.84
CA GLY A 76 -6.33 -3.05 2.41
C GLY A 76 -5.66 -1.71 2.72
N CYS A 77 -5.74 -0.73 1.81
CA CYS A 77 -5.24 0.63 2.06
C CYS A 77 -5.95 1.29 3.25
N ILE A 78 -7.29 1.17 3.33
CA ILE A 78 -8.07 1.71 4.46
C ILE A 78 -7.61 1.07 5.77
N LEU A 79 -7.38 -0.24 5.78
CA LEU A 79 -6.95 -0.99 6.97
C LEU A 79 -5.54 -0.58 7.41
N VAL A 80 -4.62 -0.40 6.46
CA VAL A 80 -3.27 0.11 6.73
C VAL A 80 -3.31 1.54 7.28
N LEU A 81 -4.13 2.41 6.70
CA LEU A 81 -4.29 3.79 7.17
C LEU A 81 -4.90 3.85 8.58
N ALA A 82 -5.93 3.04 8.85
CA ALA A 82 -6.56 2.95 10.14
C ALA A 82 -5.60 2.41 11.21
N LEU A 83 -4.81 1.38 10.87
CA LEU A 83 -3.79 0.83 11.75
C LEU A 83 -2.69 1.85 12.04
N TYR A 84 -2.23 2.57 11.01
CA TYR A 84 -1.23 3.63 11.18
C TYR A 84 -1.75 4.74 12.09
N HIS A 85 -2.98 5.20 11.87
CA HIS A 85 -3.61 6.21 12.73
C HIS A 85 -3.77 5.73 14.17
N ALA A 86 -4.24 4.49 14.37
CA ALA A 86 -4.38 3.90 15.69
C ALA A 86 -3.02 3.82 16.42
N ILE A 87 -1.96 3.39 15.73
CA ILE A 87 -0.61 3.36 16.30
C ILE A 87 -0.11 4.77 16.62
N SER A 88 -0.30 5.72 15.70
CA SER A 88 0.12 7.12 15.92
C SER A 88 -0.69 7.84 17.00
N ALA A 89 -1.88 7.35 17.37
CA ALA A 89 -2.66 7.89 18.46
C ALA A 89 -2.19 7.38 19.84
N LEU A 90 -1.36 6.33 19.88
CA LEU A 90 -0.83 5.74 21.11
C LEU A 90 0.48 6.39 21.58
N PHE A 91 1.14 7.21 20.76
CA PHE A 91 2.43 7.86 21.02
C PHE A 91 2.37 9.35 20.68
#